data_AF-A0A1E4G2G4-F1
#
_entry.id   AF-A0A1E4G2G4-F1
#
_cell.length_a   1.000
_cell.length_b   1.000
_cell.length_c   1.000
_cell.angle_alpha   90.00
_cell.angle_beta   90.00
_cell.angle_gamma   90.00
#
_symmetry.space_group_name_H-M   'P 1'
#
loop_
_entity.id
_entity.type
_entity.pdbx_description
1 polymer ?
#
loop_
_entity_poly.entity_id
_entity_poly.type
_entity_poly.pdbx_seq_one_letter_code
_entity_poly.pdbx_strand_id
1 'polypeptide(L)'
;MTEVIIRNSIRCDLCHSEIQSTHRHDFRGCECGKTCVDGGFDYLRRIGSSWTDTSIVEEIASPNANDIRERRQAADLRNKEQGQ
;
A
#
# COMPACT_ATOMS: atom_id res chain seq x y z
N MET A 1 -7.64 14.54 13.58
CA MET A 1 -7.75 13.89 12.26
C MET A 1 -6.70 12.80 12.22
N THR A 2 -7.02 11.65 11.66
CA THR A 2 -6.12 10.49 11.58
C THR A 2 -5.92 10.15 10.11
N GLU A 3 -4.67 10.10 9.68
CA GLU A 3 -4.30 9.62 8.35
C GLU A 3 -4.42 8.10 8.30
N VAL A 4 -5.16 7.61 7.31
CA VAL A 4 -5.35 6.17 7.07
C VAL A 4 -4.83 5.85 5.68
N ILE A 5 -3.90 4.91 5.62
CA ILE A 5 -3.42 4.37 4.35
C ILE A 5 -4.50 3.46 3.78
N ILE A 6 -5.05 3.83 2.63
CA ILE A 6 -6.06 3.07 1.90
C ILE A 6 -5.42 2.18 0.83
N ARG A 7 -4.27 2.60 0.30
CA ARG A 7 -3.47 1.86 -0.66
C ARG A 7 -2.01 2.25 -0.51
N ASN A 8 -1.14 1.25 -0.41
CA ASN A 8 0.30 1.43 -0.31
C ASN A 8 0.96 0.89 -1.58
N SER A 9 1.17 1.75 -2.57
CA SER A 9 1.68 1.35 -3.88
C SER A 9 2.65 2.36 -4.46
N ILE A 10 3.49 1.86 -5.36
CA ILE A 10 4.36 2.66 -6.21
C ILE A 10 4.37 2.13 -7.63
N ARG A 11 4.58 3.03 -8.57
CA ARG A 11 4.93 2.69 -9.95
C ARG A 11 6.44 2.85 -10.13
N CYS A 12 7.12 1.82 -10.60
CA CYS A 12 8.55 1.94 -10.89
C CYS A 12 8.77 2.73 -12.17
N ASP A 13 9.74 3.65 -12.18
CA ASP A 13 9.99 4.48 -13.37
C ASP A 13 10.84 3.78 -14.43
N LEU A 14 11.38 2.60 -14.13
CA LEU A 14 12.23 1.81 -15.02
C LEU A 14 11.46 0.71 -15.76
N CYS A 15 10.71 -0.10 -15.00
CA CYS A 15 9.87 -1.18 -15.55
C CYS A 15 8.45 -0.70 -15.89
N HIS A 16 8.03 0.48 -15.38
CA HIS A 16 6.65 0.98 -15.42
C HIS A 16 5.61 0.08 -14.74
N SER A 17 6.04 -1.03 -14.14
CA SER A 17 5.22 -1.93 -13.36
C SER A 17 4.82 -1.30 -12.03
N GLU A 18 3.59 -1.53 -11.64
CA GLU A 18 3.05 -1.09 -10.36
C GLU A 18 3.11 -2.22 -9.35
N ILE A 19 3.61 -1.91 -8.15
CA ILE A 19 3.69 -2.84 -7.03
C ILE A 19 2.94 -2.24 -5.83
N GLN A 20 2.22 -3.10 -5.11
CA GLN A 20 1.42 -2.71 -3.97
C GLN A 20 1.74 -3.63 -2.79
N SER A 21 1.92 -3.05 -1.61
CA SER A 21 1.98 -3.76 -0.33
C SER A 21 0.59 -3.78 0.28
N THR A 22 0.08 -4.97 0.59
CA THR A 22 -1.32 -5.20 0.98
C THR A 22 -1.49 -5.53 2.46
N HIS A 23 -0.50 -6.17 3.08
CA HIS A 23 -0.55 -6.58 4.48
C HIS A 23 0.66 -6.09 5.26
N ARG A 24 0.56 -6.12 6.59
CA ARG A 24 1.69 -5.79 7.46
C ARG A 24 2.84 -6.76 7.20
N HIS A 25 4.02 -6.23 6.87
CA HIS A 25 5.20 -7.00 6.46
C HIS A 25 5.09 -7.65 5.07
N ASP A 26 4.23 -7.14 4.19
CA ASP A 26 4.15 -7.55 2.78
C ASP A 26 5.20 -6.83 1.94
N PHE A 27 6.42 -7.39 1.93
CA PHE A 27 7.53 -6.88 1.15
C PHE A 27 7.41 -7.29 -0.33
N ARG A 28 7.10 -6.32 -1.20
CA ARG A 28 6.95 -6.53 -2.64
C ARG A 28 8.01 -5.74 -3.41
N GLY A 29 8.75 -6.41 -4.30
CA GLY A 29 9.71 -5.77 -5.20
C GLY A 29 9.21 -5.68 -6.64
N CYS A 30 9.61 -4.67 -7.42
CA CYS A 30 9.42 -4.72 -8.88
C CYS A 30 10.22 -5.91 -9.42
N GLU A 31 9.69 -6.55 -10.44
CA GLU A 31 10.36 -7.56 -11.26
C GLU A 31 11.75 -7.14 -11.77
N CYS A 32 12.01 -5.83 -11.96
CA CYS A 32 13.34 -5.33 -12.35
C CYS A 32 14.35 -5.31 -11.18
N GLY A 33 13.90 -5.54 -9.95
CA GLY A 33 14.71 -5.57 -8.74
C GLY A 33 15.21 -4.21 -8.25
N LYS A 34 14.75 -3.09 -8.84
CA LYS A 34 15.26 -1.74 -8.54
C LYS A 34 14.49 -0.98 -7.47
N THR A 35 13.25 -1.37 -7.20
CA THR A 35 12.43 -0.73 -6.18
C THR A 35 11.52 -1.72 -5.48
N CYS A 36 11.23 -1.46 -4.21
CA CYS A 36 10.34 -2.27 -3.38
C CYS A 36 9.42 -1.40 -2.51
N VAL A 37 8.28 -1.97 -2.14
CA VAL A 37 7.26 -1.42 -1.24
C VAL A 37 6.98 -2.40 -0.10
N ASP A 38 6.73 -1.87 1.10
CA ASP A 38 6.42 -2.67 2.31
C ASP A 38 5.51 -1.86 3.27
N GLY A 39 4.87 -2.56 4.19
CA GLY A 39 4.13 -2.01 5.32
C GLY A 39 2.61 -2.03 5.24
N GLY A 40 2.03 -2.52 4.14
CA GLY A 40 0.58 -2.66 3.97
C GLY A 40 -0.17 -1.37 4.30
N PHE A 41 -1.23 -1.48 5.11
CA PHE A 41 -2.02 -0.35 5.61
C PHE A 41 -1.53 0.25 6.94
N ASP A 42 -0.36 -0.16 7.43
CA ASP A 42 0.18 0.27 8.72
C ASP A 42 1.25 1.34 8.57
N TYR A 43 2.08 1.28 7.53
CA TYR A 43 3.09 2.29 7.24
C TYR A 43 3.53 2.25 5.77
N LEU A 44 4.04 3.38 5.27
CA LEU A 44 4.65 3.46 3.94
C LEU A 44 6.16 3.25 4.06
N ARG A 45 6.68 2.17 3.48
CA ARG A 45 8.13 1.96 3.30
C ARG A 45 8.44 1.81 1.81
N ARG A 46 9.51 2.48 1.37
CA ARG A 46 10.02 2.48 0.00
C ARG A 46 11.50 2.15 0.01
N ILE A 47 11.93 1.30 -0.91
CA ILE A 47 13.34 0.99 -1.13
C ILE A 47 13.64 1.20 -2.61
N GLY A 48 14.80 1.79 -2.91
CA GLY A 48 15.22 2.12 -4.27
C GLY A 48 15.10 3.61 -4.59
N SER A 49 15.57 3.99 -5.78
CA SER A 49 15.77 5.40 -6.16
C SER A 49 14.91 5.88 -7.33
N SER A 50 14.16 5.00 -8.00
CA SER A 50 13.39 5.33 -9.21
C SER A 50 11.98 4.76 -9.15
N TRP A 51 11.08 5.53 -8.53
CA TRP A 51 9.67 5.21 -8.37
C TRP A 51 8.82 6.47 -8.22
N THR A 52 7.58 6.39 -8.72
CA THR A 52 6.50 7.35 -8.49
C THR A 52 5.59 6.79 -7.40
N ASP A 53 5.29 7.58 -6.34
CA ASP A 53 4.30 7.17 -5.34
C ASP A 53 2.89 7.17 -5.93
N THR A 54 2.15 6.08 -5.74
CA THR A 54 0.74 5.96 -6.16
C THR A 54 -0.17 5.60 -4.99
N SER A 55 0.29 5.87 -3.77
CA SER A 55 -0.45 5.55 -2.55
C SER A 55 -1.65 6.47 -2.36
N ILE A 56 -2.66 5.96 -1.67
CA ILE A 56 -3.85 6.71 -1.30
C ILE A 56 -3.88 6.78 0.22
N VAL A 57 -3.86 8.00 0.74
CA VAL A 57 -4.02 8.31 2.17
C VAL A 57 -5.24 9.18 2.33
N GLU A 58 -6.14 8.80 3.24
CA GLU A 58 -7.34 9.55 3.58
C GLU A 58 -7.20 10.15 4.98
N GLU A 59 -7.59 11.42 5.14
CA GLU A 59 -7.76 12.05 6.45
C GLU A 59 -9.17 11.78 6.97
N ILE A 60 -9.27 11.08 8.10
CA ILE A 60 -10.56 10.74 8.70
C ILE A 60 -10.71 11.47 10.04
N ALA A 61 -11.87 12.09 10.25
CA ALA A 61 -12.22 12.74 11.50
C ALA A 61 -12.68 11.67 12.52
N SER A 62 -11.91 11.51 13.59
CA SER A 62 -12.24 10.67 14.76
C SER A 62 -12.72 9.25 14.42
N PRO A 63 -12.01 8.48 13.57
CA PRO A 63 -12.38 7.11 13.31
C PRO A 63 -12.27 6.29 14.60
N ASN A 64 -13.27 5.46 14.87
CA ASN A 64 -13.15 4.48 15.95
C ASN A 64 -12.30 3.28 15.47
N ALA A 65 -11.83 2.46 16.41
CA ALA A 65 -10.96 1.33 16.08
C ALA A 65 -11.63 0.26 15.18
N ASN A 66 -12.97 0.15 15.19
CA ASN A 66 -13.69 -0.74 14.29
C ASN A 66 -13.74 -0.17 12.87
N ASP A 67 -13.95 1.13 12.69
CA ASP A 67 -13.96 1.77 11.36
C ASP A 67 -12.65 1.49 10.60
N ILE A 68 -11.52 1.59 11.31
CA ILE A 68 -10.19 1.32 10.75
C ILE A 68 -10.04 -0.17 10.38
N ARG A 69 -10.52 -1.08 11.24
CA ARG A 69 -10.44 -2.53 11.02
C ARG A 69 -11.28 -2.98 9.84
N GLU A 70 -12.52 -2.52 9.74
CA GLU A 70 -13.42 -2.87 8.64
C GLU A 70 -12.88 -2.36 7.30
N ARG A 71 -12.34 -1.14 7.26
CA ARG A 71 -11.69 -0.60 6.06
C ARG A 71 -10.48 -1.43 5.61
N ARG A 72 -9.64 -1.85 6.56
CA ARG A 72 -8.49 -2.73 6.28
C ARG A 72 -8.94 -4.09 5.75
N GLN A 73 -9.92 -4.72 6.39
CA GLN A 73 -10.49 -6.00 5.95
C GLN A 73 -11.11 -5.91 4.56
N ALA A 74 -11.85 -4.83 4.27
CA ALA A 74 -12.42 -4.60 2.95
C ALA A 74 -11.34 -4.39 1.88
N ALA A 75 -10.24 -3.71 2.21
CA ALA A 75 -9.11 -3.55 1.30
C ALA A 75 -8.37 -4.89 1.07
N ASP A 76 -8.16 -5.68 2.12
CA ASP A 76 -7.60 -7.03 2.04
C ASP A 76 -8.43 -7.95 1.14
N LEU A 77 -9.76 -7.94 1.29
CA LEU A 77 -10.68 -8.74 0.47
C LEU A 77 -10.63 -8.33 -1.01
N ARG A 78 -10.66 -7.02 -1.30
CA ARG A 78 -10.52 -6.51 -2.67
C ARG A 78 -9.22 -6.97 -3.34
N ASN A 79 -8.11 -6.98 -2.60
CA ASN A 79 -6.83 -7.44 -3.13
C ASN A 79 -6.84 -8.95 -3.43
N LYS A 80 -7.49 -9.76 -2.58
CA LYS A 80 -7.65 -11.22 -2.81
C LYS A 80 -8.50 -11.51 -4.04
N GLU A 81 -9.56 -10.74 -4.27
CA GLU A 81 -10.40 -10.87 -5.47
C GLU A 81 -9.63 -10.52 -6.76
N GLN A 82 -8.64 -9.62 -6.66
CA GLN A 82 -7.78 -9.23 -7.78
C GLN A 82 -6.57 -10.16 -8.00
N GLY A 83 -6.40 -11.22 -7.19
CA GLY A 83 -5.41 -12.27 -7.40
C GLY A 83 -3.95 -11.86 -7.13
N GLN A 84 -3.70 -10.85 -6.29
CA GLN A 84 -2.35 -10.41 -5.87
C GLN A 84 -1.84 -11.08 -4.59
#